data_AF-A0A4R8T4F2-F1
#
_entry.id   AF-A0A4R8T4F2-F1
#
_cell.length_a   1.000
_cell.length_b   1.000
_cell.length_c   1.000
_cell.angle_alpha   90.00
_cell.angle_beta   90.00
_cell.angle_gamma   90.00
#
_symmetry.space_group_name_H-M   'P 1'
#
loop_
_entity.id
_entity.type
_entity.pdbx_description
1 polymer ?
#
loop_
_entity_poly.entity_id
_entity_poly.type
_entity_poly.pdbx_seq_one_letter_code
_entity_poly.pdbx_strand_id
1 'polypeptide(L)'
;MQFPWAIILAATAASATPGSGHDMASGPVARALAKRQGWSDCSPSGVVNGQCARVYNGENCKGKTVWQIKPNCDQFCNKVGAEAIYSISASGDGTYGTTCYIYEDDDCKKEIGKTANRVGAGQSCASNPTQTIKSWKCTFKC
;
A
#
# COMPACT_ATOMS: atom_id res chain seq x y z
N MET A 1 -58.69 -6.58 -52.38
CA MET A 1 -58.44 -5.13 -52.24
C MET A 1 -57.77 -4.94 -50.88
N GLN A 2 -56.50 -5.31 -50.70
CA GLN A 2 -55.26 -4.56 -51.00
C GLN A 2 -55.26 -3.16 -50.37
N PHE A 3 -54.73 -3.07 -49.14
CA PHE A 3 -54.32 -1.82 -48.50
C PHE A 3 -52.78 -1.79 -48.38
N PRO A 4 -52.11 -0.68 -48.71
CA PRO A 4 -50.67 -0.62 -48.93
C PRO A 4 -49.85 -0.46 -47.66
N TRP A 5 -48.57 -0.83 -47.81
CA TRP A 5 -47.48 -0.75 -46.84
C TRP A 5 -47.16 0.69 -46.38
N ALA A 6 -46.77 0.84 -45.11
CA ALA A 6 -45.81 1.87 -44.68
C ALA A 6 -45.05 1.39 -43.43
N ILE A 7 -43.72 1.39 -43.57
CA ILE A 7 -42.69 1.04 -42.60
C ILE A 7 -42.45 2.23 -41.67
N ILE A 8 -42.33 2.00 -40.36
CA ILE A 8 -41.58 2.91 -39.47
C ILE A 8 -40.68 2.07 -38.56
N LEU A 9 -39.39 2.04 -38.90
CA LEU A 9 -38.29 1.62 -38.02
C LEU A 9 -38.01 2.76 -37.04
N ALA A 10 -38.28 2.54 -35.75
CA ALA A 10 -37.80 3.42 -34.68
C ALA A 10 -36.57 2.76 -34.03
N ALA A 11 -35.40 3.30 -34.35
CA ALA A 11 -34.14 2.95 -33.71
C ALA A 11 -34.09 3.57 -32.30
N THR A 12 -34.12 2.74 -31.26
CA THR A 12 -33.74 3.19 -29.91
C THR A 12 -32.26 2.94 -29.70
N ALA A 13 -31.47 3.99 -29.90
CA ALA A 13 -30.09 4.06 -29.43
C ALA A 13 -30.09 4.13 -27.89
N ALA A 14 -29.72 3.05 -27.22
CA ALA A 14 -29.39 3.08 -25.79
C ALA A 14 -27.92 3.51 -25.67
N SER A 15 -27.73 4.72 -25.14
CA SER A 15 -26.45 5.34 -24.86
C SER A 15 -25.61 4.50 -23.89
N ALA A 16 -24.39 4.15 -24.31
CA ALA A 16 -23.33 3.70 -23.42
C ALA A 16 -23.13 4.72 -22.30
N THR A 17 -23.19 4.27 -21.05
CA THR A 17 -22.79 5.08 -19.90
C THR A 17 -21.33 4.78 -19.61
N PRO A 18 -20.40 5.74 -19.74
CA PRO A 18 -19.05 5.59 -19.23
C PRO A 18 -19.11 5.75 -17.70
N GLY A 19 -19.02 4.64 -16.98
CA GLY A 19 -18.79 4.63 -15.54
C GLY A 19 -17.34 4.99 -15.22
N SER A 20 -16.94 6.22 -15.53
CA SER A 20 -15.71 6.83 -15.06
C SER A 20 -15.90 7.23 -13.60
N GLY A 21 -15.27 6.49 -12.69
CA GLY A 21 -15.33 6.71 -11.25
C GLY A 21 -14.01 6.44 -10.55
N HIS A 22 -12.90 6.91 -11.13
CA HIS A 22 -11.58 6.91 -10.49
C HIS A 22 -10.98 8.31 -10.46
N ASP A 23 -11.77 9.33 -10.12
CA ASP A 23 -11.30 10.70 -9.95
C ASP A 23 -11.70 11.26 -8.58
N MET A 24 -11.18 10.65 -7.52
CA MET A 24 -11.26 11.22 -6.17
C MET A 24 -9.94 10.99 -5.44
N ALA A 25 -8.87 11.72 -5.82
CA ALA A 25 -7.81 12.20 -4.90
C ALA A 25 -6.59 12.79 -5.65
N SER A 26 -6.76 13.90 -6.37
CA SER A 26 -5.61 14.65 -6.93
C SER A 26 -5.50 16.08 -6.40
N GLY A 27 -6.03 16.34 -5.19
CA GLY A 27 -5.79 17.60 -4.48
C GLY A 27 -4.51 17.55 -3.64
N PRO A 28 -3.79 18.67 -3.43
CA PRO A 28 -2.58 18.71 -2.60
C PRO A 28 -2.85 18.31 -1.15
N VAL A 29 -4.07 18.54 -0.64
CA VAL A 29 -4.51 18.13 0.70
C VAL A 29 -4.74 16.60 0.77
N ALA A 30 -5.31 16.00 -0.28
CA ALA A 30 -5.44 14.55 -0.41
C ALA A 30 -4.07 13.87 -0.57
N ARG A 31 -3.11 14.50 -1.27
CA ARG A 31 -1.72 14.04 -1.35
C ARG A 31 -0.97 14.17 -0.03
N ALA A 32 -1.21 15.23 0.74
CA ALA A 32 -0.64 15.42 2.07
C ALA A 32 -1.23 14.44 3.09
N LEU A 33 -2.54 14.16 2.99
CA LEU A 33 -3.22 13.13 3.78
C LEU A 33 -2.80 11.73 3.34
N ALA A 34 -2.62 11.44 2.05
CA ALA A 34 -2.10 10.16 1.55
C ALA A 34 -0.63 9.94 1.93
N LYS A 35 0.19 10.99 1.97
CA LYS A 35 1.53 10.95 2.59
C LYS A 35 1.48 10.65 4.09
N ARG A 36 0.46 11.14 4.80
CA ARG A 36 0.19 10.79 6.21
C ARG A 36 -0.49 9.44 6.38
N GLN A 37 -1.19 8.96 5.36
CA GLN A 37 -2.01 7.74 5.34
C GLN A 37 -1.37 6.59 4.54
N GLY A 38 -0.05 6.62 4.34
CA GLY A 38 0.68 5.47 3.84
C GLY A 38 0.39 5.08 2.40
N TRP A 39 0.05 6.02 1.53
CA TRP A 39 0.23 5.82 0.10
C TRP A 39 1.38 6.69 -0.37
N SER A 40 2.58 6.31 0.05
CA SER A 40 3.80 6.73 -0.62
C SER A 40 3.99 5.89 -1.88
N ASP A 41 4.38 6.52 -2.99
CA ASP A 41 4.74 5.84 -4.25
C ASP A 41 5.93 4.89 -4.01
N CYS A 42 5.61 3.66 -3.64
CA CYS A 42 6.57 2.59 -3.45
C CYS A 42 7.10 2.13 -4.81
N SER A 43 8.40 2.30 -5.06
CA SER A 43 9.04 1.85 -6.29
C SER A 43 9.32 0.34 -6.29
N PRO A 44 9.58 -0.27 -7.46
CA PRO A 44 10.15 -1.61 -7.53
C PRO A 44 11.45 -1.71 -6.74
N SER A 45 11.72 -2.88 -6.14
CA SER A 45 12.94 -3.11 -5.36
C SER A 45 14.19 -2.91 -6.22
N GLY A 46 15.21 -2.25 -5.66
CA GLY A 46 16.48 -2.06 -6.37
C GLY A 46 16.53 -0.82 -7.27
N VAL A 47 15.45 -0.04 -7.34
CA VAL A 47 15.44 1.27 -8.03
C VAL A 47 16.05 2.32 -7.11
N VAL A 48 16.92 3.18 -7.65
CA VAL A 48 17.55 4.29 -6.92
C VAL A 48 16.47 5.20 -6.31
N ASN A 49 16.61 5.52 -5.01
CA ASN A 49 15.59 6.21 -4.21
C ASN A 49 14.22 5.50 -4.17
N GLY A 50 14.22 4.19 -4.44
CA GLY A 50 13.04 3.34 -4.56
C GLY A 50 12.75 2.48 -3.34
N GLN A 51 13.36 2.79 -2.18
CA GLN A 51 13.08 2.09 -0.94
C GLN A 51 11.59 2.11 -0.61
N CYS A 52 11.10 1.00 -0.08
CA CYS A 52 9.68 0.80 0.17
C CYS A 52 9.48 -0.20 1.31
N ALA A 53 8.45 0.05 2.11
CA ALA A 53 7.88 -0.98 2.97
C ALA A 53 6.37 -1.08 2.77
N ARG A 54 5.84 -2.29 2.85
CA ARG A 54 4.41 -2.59 2.71
C ARG A 54 3.92 -3.34 3.92
N VAL A 55 2.72 -3.00 4.36
CA VAL A 55 2.08 -3.55 5.55
C VAL A 55 0.88 -4.38 5.10
N TYR A 56 0.70 -5.56 5.70
CA TYR A 56 -0.30 -6.53 5.27
C TYR A 56 -1.20 -6.96 6.42
N ASN A 57 -2.47 -7.20 6.09
CA ASN A 57 -3.45 -7.81 6.98
C ASN A 57 -3.36 -9.35 7.03
N GLY A 58 -2.41 -9.95 6.33
CA GLY A 58 -2.11 -11.37 6.38
C GLY A 58 -0.70 -11.62 6.87
N GLU A 59 -0.43 -12.87 7.26
CA GLU A 59 0.88 -13.32 7.66
C GLU A 59 1.82 -13.50 6.46
N ASN A 60 3.13 -13.56 6.73
CA ASN A 60 4.18 -13.88 5.76
C ASN A 60 4.16 -12.96 4.53
N CYS A 61 3.74 -11.70 4.71
CA CYS A 61 3.62 -10.68 3.68
C CYS A 61 2.69 -11.10 2.53
N LYS A 62 1.64 -11.85 2.88
CA LYS A 62 0.55 -12.24 2.00
C LYS A 62 -0.72 -11.47 2.37
N GLY A 63 -1.71 -11.54 1.48
CA GLY A 63 -3.00 -10.86 1.67
C GLY A 63 -3.01 -9.42 1.15
N LYS A 64 -3.94 -8.62 1.66
CA LYS A 64 -4.16 -7.24 1.21
C LYS A 64 -3.08 -6.33 1.80
N THR A 65 -2.48 -5.49 0.96
CA THR A 65 -1.69 -4.36 1.45
C THR A 65 -2.62 -3.29 2.00
N VAL A 66 -2.42 -2.95 3.27
CA VAL A 66 -3.24 -1.98 4.00
C VAL A 66 -2.52 -0.65 4.19
N TRP A 67 -1.19 -0.65 4.04
CA TRP A 67 -0.37 0.54 4.14
C TRP A 67 0.94 0.38 3.35
N GLN A 68 1.48 1.50 2.88
CA GLN A 68 2.77 1.60 2.22
C GLN A 68 3.58 2.75 2.82
N ILE A 69 4.89 2.57 2.89
CA ILE A 69 5.79 3.50 3.55
C ILE A 69 6.96 3.71 2.62
N LYS A 70 7.45 4.95 2.57
CA LYS A 70 8.76 5.27 2.01
C LYS A 70 9.71 5.50 3.19
N PRO A 71 10.44 4.46 3.62
CA PRO A 71 11.37 4.55 4.73
C PRO A 71 12.36 5.70 4.56
N ASN A 72 12.69 6.33 5.69
CA ASN A 72 13.69 7.39 5.82
C ASN A 72 14.39 7.24 7.18
N CYS A 73 15.12 8.26 7.64
CA CYS A 73 15.84 8.20 8.92
C CYS A 73 15.13 8.84 10.11
N ASP A 74 13.86 9.20 9.97
CA ASP A 74 13.11 9.93 11.01
C ASP A 74 12.60 8.99 12.13
N GLN A 75 12.74 7.67 11.98
CA GLN A 75 12.30 6.63 12.93
C GLN A 75 10.85 6.80 13.42
N PHE A 76 9.96 7.31 12.55
CA PHE A 76 8.57 7.59 12.89
C PHE A 76 7.81 6.33 13.30
N CYS A 77 7.19 6.36 14.49
CA CYS A 77 6.35 5.27 15.00
C CYS A 77 4.95 5.36 14.40
N ASN A 78 4.61 4.41 13.54
CA ASN A 78 3.28 4.26 12.98
C ASN A 78 2.47 3.33 13.87
N LYS A 79 1.21 3.69 14.11
CA LYS A 79 0.28 2.89 14.92
C LYS A 79 -0.74 2.21 14.02
N VAL A 80 -1.23 1.04 14.42
CA VAL A 80 -2.34 0.39 13.73
C VAL A 80 -3.59 1.27 13.78
N GLY A 81 -4.26 1.37 12.64
CA GLY A 81 -5.54 2.05 12.50
C GLY A 81 -6.71 1.07 12.70
N ALA A 82 -7.67 1.12 11.77
CA ALA A 82 -8.88 0.27 11.86
C ALA A 82 -8.67 -1.18 11.41
N GLU A 83 -7.70 -1.44 10.53
CA GLU A 83 -7.45 -2.79 9.99
C GLU A 83 -6.33 -3.50 10.77
N ALA A 84 -6.57 -4.76 11.15
CA ALA A 84 -5.58 -5.60 11.82
C ALA A 84 -4.39 -5.93 10.89
N ILE A 85 -3.20 -5.96 11.48
CA ILE A 85 -1.92 -6.11 10.78
C ILE A 85 -1.16 -7.31 11.33
N TYR A 86 -0.53 -8.08 10.43
CA TYR A 86 0.21 -9.29 10.82
C TYR A 86 1.61 -9.38 10.23
N SER A 87 1.90 -8.65 9.15
CA SER A 87 3.25 -8.66 8.57
C SER A 87 3.61 -7.37 7.84
N ILE A 88 4.92 -7.16 7.70
CA ILE A 88 5.52 -6.05 6.97
C ILE A 88 6.63 -6.58 6.05
N SER A 89 6.62 -6.14 4.80
CA SER A 89 7.75 -6.32 3.88
C SER A 89 8.54 -5.03 3.71
N ALA A 90 9.85 -5.15 3.48
CA ALA A 90 10.74 -4.03 3.23
C ALA A 90 11.71 -4.34 2.09
N SER A 91 12.00 -3.34 1.26
CA SER A 91 12.97 -3.40 0.18
C SER A 91 13.77 -2.12 0.09
N GLY A 92 15.08 -2.27 -0.15
CA GLY A 92 16.02 -1.17 -0.35
C GLY A 92 15.94 -0.52 -1.74
N ASP A 93 16.79 0.50 -1.94
CA ASP A 93 16.91 1.27 -3.19
C ASP A 93 17.95 0.67 -4.18
N GLY A 94 18.47 -0.52 -3.88
CA GLY A 94 19.54 -1.17 -4.65
C GLY A 94 20.95 -0.82 -4.16
N THR A 95 21.14 0.30 -3.47
CA THR A 95 22.42 0.67 -2.84
C THR A 95 22.40 0.43 -1.33
N TYR A 96 21.29 0.73 -0.68
CA TYR A 96 21.09 0.57 0.76
C TYR A 96 19.83 -0.23 1.03
N GLY A 97 19.87 -1.02 2.09
CA GLY A 97 18.71 -1.77 2.55
C GLY A 97 17.77 -0.93 3.42
N THR A 98 16.64 -1.52 3.74
CA THR A 98 15.63 -0.98 4.65
C THR A 98 15.38 -1.99 5.76
N THR A 99 15.22 -1.51 6.99
CA THR A 99 14.75 -2.33 8.11
C THR A 99 13.45 -1.77 8.65
N CYS A 100 12.44 -2.62 8.77
CA CYS A 100 11.24 -2.32 9.51
C CYS A 100 11.19 -3.16 10.77
N TYR A 101 10.84 -2.53 11.89
CA TYR A 101 10.66 -3.12 13.20
C TYR A 101 9.17 -3.13 13.50
N ILE A 102 8.68 -4.25 14.03
CA ILE A 102 7.29 -4.44 14.42
C ILE A 102 7.22 -4.62 15.94
N TYR A 103 6.15 -4.11 16.54
CA TYR A 103 6.01 -4.01 17.99
C TYR A 103 4.63 -4.47 18.47
N GLU A 104 4.58 -4.98 19.71
CA GLU A 104 3.33 -5.42 20.36
C GLU A 104 2.64 -4.33 21.18
N ASP A 105 3.27 -3.16 21.31
CA ASP A 105 2.71 -1.96 21.93
C ASP A 105 2.47 -0.86 20.89
N ASP A 106 1.73 0.17 21.27
CA ASP A 106 1.36 1.28 20.38
C ASP A 106 2.43 2.38 20.29
N ASP A 107 3.51 2.33 21.06
CA ASP A 107 4.52 3.39 21.15
C ASP A 107 5.90 2.95 20.61
N CYS A 108 5.95 1.81 19.92
CA CYS A 108 7.14 1.23 19.35
C CYS A 108 8.27 1.02 20.37
N LYS A 109 7.96 0.37 21.51
CA LYS A 109 8.90 0.13 22.63
C LYS A 109 9.22 -1.35 22.86
N LYS A 110 8.33 -2.26 22.50
CA LYS A 110 8.42 -3.70 22.69
C LYS A 110 8.51 -4.40 21.34
N GLU A 111 9.73 -4.48 20.81
CA GLU A 111 10.00 -5.10 19.51
C GLU A 111 9.69 -6.59 19.58
N ILE A 112 8.97 -7.09 18.57
CA ILE A 112 8.64 -8.52 18.41
C ILE A 112 9.19 -9.12 17.12
N GLY A 113 9.79 -8.30 16.27
CA GLY A 113 10.43 -8.76 15.04
C GLY A 113 10.89 -7.61 14.17
N LYS A 114 11.66 -7.96 13.14
CA LYS A 114 12.14 -7.00 12.15
C LYS A 114 12.43 -7.65 10.81
N THR A 115 12.40 -6.84 9.75
CA THR A 115 12.84 -7.27 8.42
C THR A 115 14.37 -7.29 8.36
N ALA A 116 14.94 -8.11 7.48
CA ALA A 116 16.37 -8.04 7.19
C ALA A 116 16.72 -6.78 6.40
N ASN A 117 17.88 -6.18 6.69
CA ASN A 117 18.43 -5.04 5.97
C ASN A 117 19.03 -5.45 4.61
N ARG A 118 18.17 -5.86 3.66
CA ARG A 118 18.62 -6.41 2.36
C ARG A 118 18.99 -5.31 1.38
N VAL A 119 20.21 -5.40 0.84
CA VAL A 119 20.72 -4.57 -0.27
C VAL A 119 20.51 -5.33 -1.60
N GLY A 120 20.19 -4.61 -2.68
CA GLY A 120 19.95 -5.18 -4.01
C GLY A 120 18.49 -5.47 -4.32
N ALA A 121 18.24 -6.37 -5.27
CA ALA A 121 16.88 -6.74 -5.67
C ALA A 121 16.23 -7.71 -4.65
N GLY A 122 14.96 -7.49 -4.34
CA GLY A 122 14.18 -8.33 -3.45
C GLY A 122 13.63 -7.61 -2.22
N GLN A 123 12.74 -8.31 -1.50
CA GLN A 123 12.11 -7.82 -0.29
C GLN A 123 12.38 -8.79 0.87
N SER A 124 12.46 -8.26 2.09
CA SER A 124 12.44 -9.07 3.31
C SER A 124 11.09 -8.94 3.99
N CYS A 125 10.57 -10.04 4.52
CA CYS A 125 9.34 -10.05 5.29
C CYS A 125 9.62 -10.21 6.79
N ALA A 126 8.87 -9.52 7.62
CA ALA A 126 8.71 -9.76 9.04
C ALA A 126 7.24 -10.05 9.30
N SER A 127 6.96 -11.17 9.98
CA SER A 127 5.59 -11.59 10.26
C SER A 127 5.47 -11.98 11.72
N ASN A 128 4.32 -11.71 12.30
CA ASN A 128 3.94 -12.23 13.61
C ASN A 128 2.68 -13.11 13.48
N PRO A 129 2.81 -14.45 13.55
CA PRO A 129 1.67 -15.34 13.43
C PRO A 129 0.87 -15.52 14.72
N THR A 130 1.40 -15.06 15.87
CA THR A 130 0.76 -15.33 17.17
C THR A 130 -0.20 -14.22 17.61
N GLN A 131 0.04 -12.99 17.18
CA GLN A 131 -0.79 -11.83 17.52
C GLN A 131 -0.68 -10.72 16.47
N THR A 132 -1.64 -9.80 16.51
CA THR A 132 -1.59 -8.60 15.70
C THR A 132 -0.41 -7.71 16.10
N ILE A 133 0.20 -7.08 15.10
CA ILE A 133 1.17 -6.01 15.29
C ILE A 133 0.39 -4.78 15.75
N LYS A 134 0.92 -3.98 16.69
CA LYS A 134 0.26 -2.74 17.16
C LYS A 134 0.92 -1.47 16.64
N SER A 135 2.24 -1.50 16.45
CA SER A 135 2.97 -0.39 15.85
C SER A 135 4.20 -0.87 15.09
N TRP A 136 4.75 0.02 14.25
CA TRP A 136 5.94 -0.26 13.47
C TRP A 136 6.75 1.00 13.14
N LYS A 137 8.06 0.81 12.92
CA LYS A 137 9.01 1.82 12.44
C LYS A 137 9.74 1.26 11.24
N CYS A 138 10.03 2.08 10.24
CA CYS A 138 10.86 1.68 9.11
C CYS A 138 11.98 2.69 8.89
N THR A 139 13.20 2.19 8.79
CA THR A 139 14.43 2.97 8.64
C THR A 139 15.13 2.67 7.33
N PHE A 140 15.75 3.69 6.78
CA PHE A 140 16.56 3.59 5.58
C PHE A 140 17.71 4.60 5.63
N LYS A 141 18.93 4.11 5.38
CA LYS A 141 20.19 4.85 5.54
C LYS A 141 20.36 5.43 6.96
N CYS A 142 20.10 4.56 7.92
CA CYS A 142 20.43 4.66 9.34
C CYS A 142 21.14 3.34 9.72
#